data_AF-A0A841DBH3-F1
#
_entry.id   AF-A0A841DBH3-F1
#
_cell.length_a   1.000
_cell.length_b   1.000
_cell.length_c   1.000
_cell.angle_alpha   90.00
_cell.angle_beta   90.00
_cell.angle_gamma   90.00
#
_symmetry.space_group_name_H-M   'P 1'
#
loop_
_entity.id
_entity.type
_entity.pdbx_description
1 polymer ?
#
loop_
_entity_poly.entity_id
_entity_poly.type
_entity_poly.pdbx_seq_one_letter_code
_entity_poly.pdbx_strand_id
1 'polypeptide(L)'
;MRKVFLSFAALLLLAVLVQFYLATFGAFQRPLPTAGDPGALTPHVVNGLAVIPLLSLATTIVAAVARAGARLVWLSVSPVGIAAAQIFVIFPLVELAGADGTRTTTASHAVLGFHAVLGLLLLWATVVVFREARSLAVAAGRTAADRPAAASHL
;
A
#
# COMPACT_ATOMS: atom_id res chain seq x y z
N MET A 1 17.03 -10.75 -7.99
CA MET A 1 15.98 -10.38 -7.01
C MET A 1 15.72 -8.88 -6.87
N ARG A 2 16.71 -7.98 -7.00
CA ARG A 2 16.47 -6.52 -6.87
C ARG A 2 15.43 -5.95 -7.84
N LYS A 3 15.42 -6.42 -9.10
CA LYS A 3 14.38 -6.08 -10.09
C LYS A 3 12.99 -6.59 -9.68
N VAL A 4 12.91 -7.79 -9.10
CA VAL A 4 11.66 -8.36 -8.57
C VAL A 4 11.13 -7.51 -7.42
N PHE A 5 12.00 -7.13 -6.48
CA PHE A 5 11.61 -6.22 -5.40
C PHE A 5 11.12 -4.87 -5.92
N LEU A 6 11.80 -4.27 -6.90
CA LEU A 6 11.33 -3.06 -7.56
C LEU A 6 9.94 -3.24 -8.20
N SER A 7 9.69 -4.35 -8.88
CA SER A 7 8.38 -4.64 -9.46
C SER A 7 7.29 -4.72 -8.39
N PHE A 8 7.53 -5.42 -7.28
CA PHE A 8 6.57 -5.50 -6.17
C PHE A 8 6.31 -4.12 -5.53
N ALA A 9 7.37 -3.33 -5.31
CA ALA A 9 7.22 -1.97 -4.80
C ALA A 9 6.43 -1.06 -5.76
N ALA A 10 6.63 -1.22 -7.08
CA ALA A 10 5.88 -0.49 -8.10
C ALA A 10 4.41 -0.90 -8.15
N LEU A 11 4.13 -2.21 -8.10
CA LEU A 11 2.76 -2.73 -8.04
C LEU A 11 2.04 -2.26 -6.77
N LEU A 12 2.74 -2.24 -5.62
CA LEU A 12 2.16 -1.74 -4.37
C LEU A 12 1.83 -0.25 -4.45
N LEU A 13 2.75 0.56 -4.96
CA LEU A 13 2.50 1.99 -5.18
C LEU A 13 1.31 2.19 -6.14
N LEU A 14 1.26 1.44 -7.24
CA LEU A 14 0.14 1.50 -8.18
C LEU A 14 -1.18 1.10 -7.52
N ALA A 15 -1.21 0.03 -6.71
CA ALA A 15 -2.41 -0.39 -5.99
C ALA A 15 -2.91 0.70 -5.03
N VAL A 16 -2.01 1.43 -4.37
CA VAL A 16 -2.37 2.58 -3.52
C VAL A 16 -2.88 3.75 -4.35
N LEU A 17 -2.27 4.10 -5.49
CA LEU A 17 -2.80 5.14 -6.38
C LEU A 17 -4.21 4.80 -6.89
N VAL A 18 -4.41 3.54 -7.29
CA VAL A 18 -5.73 3.01 -7.67
C VAL A 18 -6.71 3.10 -6.50
N GLN A 19 -6.28 2.86 -5.26
CA GLN A 19 -7.15 2.98 -4.08
C GLN A 19 -7.78 4.37 -3.94
N PHE A 20 -7.00 5.43 -4.18
CA PHE A 20 -7.50 6.81 -4.15
C PHE A 20 -8.50 7.09 -5.28
N TYR A 21 -8.22 6.59 -6.49
CA TYR A 21 -9.16 6.69 -7.60
C TYR A 21 -10.47 5.93 -7.29
N LEU A 22 -10.38 4.71 -6.78
CA LEU A 22 -11.56 3.90 -6.44
C LEU A 22 -12.37 4.53 -5.29
N ALA A 23 -11.69 5.21 -4.34
CA ALA A 23 -12.36 5.93 -3.27
C ALA A 23 -13.28 7.03 -3.81
N THR A 24 -12.75 7.87 -4.72
CA THR A 24 -13.53 8.96 -5.32
C THR A 24 -14.56 8.44 -6.31
N PHE A 25 -14.20 7.47 -7.14
CA PHE A 25 -15.11 6.81 -8.08
C PHE A 25 -16.36 6.27 -7.37
N GLY A 26 -16.18 5.54 -6.27
CA GLY A 26 -17.30 5.02 -5.47
C GLY A 26 -18.07 6.12 -4.73
N ALA A 27 -17.37 7.08 -4.12
CA ALA A 27 -17.99 8.17 -3.36
C ALA A 27 -18.86 9.09 -4.20
N PHE A 28 -18.56 9.23 -5.50
CA PHE A 28 -19.32 10.06 -6.44
C PHE A 28 -20.43 9.31 -7.19
N GLN A 29 -20.71 8.04 -6.87
CA GLN A 29 -21.81 7.30 -7.51
C GLN A 29 -23.16 8.03 -7.36
N ARG A 30 -23.92 8.07 -8.47
CA ARG A 30 -25.32 8.52 -8.52
C ARG A 30 -26.17 7.56 -9.36
N PRO A 31 -27.40 7.20 -8.93
CA PRO A 31 -28.01 7.50 -7.62
C PRO A 31 -27.23 6.83 -6.48
N LEU A 32 -27.44 7.33 -5.25
CA LEU A 32 -26.78 6.78 -4.06
C LEU A 32 -27.16 5.29 -3.90
N PRO A 33 -26.23 4.42 -3.48
CA PRO A 33 -26.52 3.03 -3.14
C PRO A 33 -27.58 2.91 -2.04
N THR A 34 -28.29 1.78 -2.01
CA THR A 34 -29.16 1.42 -0.89
C THR A 34 -28.34 1.19 0.38
N ALA A 35 -28.94 1.42 1.54
CA ALA A 35 -28.28 1.16 2.83
C ALA A 35 -27.78 -0.30 2.89
N GLY A 36 -26.51 -0.47 3.29
CA GLY A 36 -25.84 -1.77 3.34
C GLY A 36 -25.24 -2.26 2.03
N ASP A 37 -25.46 -1.58 0.91
CA ASP A 37 -24.81 -1.89 -0.37
C ASP A 37 -23.65 -0.91 -0.64
N PRO A 38 -22.39 -1.37 -0.69
CA PRO A 38 -21.26 -0.51 -1.04
C PRO A 38 -21.28 -0.02 -2.49
N GLY A 39 -22.06 -0.64 -3.39
CA GLY A 39 -22.16 -0.23 -4.80
C GLY A 39 -20.80 -0.13 -5.48
N ALA A 40 -20.56 0.98 -6.19
CA ALA A 40 -19.30 1.31 -6.86
C ALA A 40 -18.12 1.56 -5.91
N LEU A 41 -18.35 1.59 -4.59
CA LEU A 41 -17.27 1.61 -3.60
C LEU A 41 -16.70 0.20 -3.33
N THR A 42 -17.39 -0.88 -3.75
CA THR A 42 -16.93 -2.27 -3.56
C THR A 42 -15.47 -2.48 -3.99
N PRO A 43 -15.01 -2.00 -5.16
CA PRO A 43 -13.61 -2.17 -5.56
C PRO A 43 -12.62 -1.48 -4.61
N HIS A 44 -12.96 -0.31 -4.05
CA HIS A 44 -12.14 0.36 -3.04
C HIS A 44 -12.02 -0.49 -1.77
N VAL A 45 -13.14 -1.08 -1.33
CA VAL A 45 -13.17 -1.98 -0.17
C VAL A 45 -12.30 -3.21 -0.43
N VAL A 46 -12.46 -3.89 -1.57
CA VAL A 46 -11.68 -5.09 -1.93
C VAL A 46 -10.18 -4.76 -2.04
N ASN A 47 -9.82 -3.67 -2.70
CA ASN A 47 -8.41 -3.31 -2.86
C ASN A 47 -7.77 -2.92 -1.52
N GLY A 48 -8.51 -2.22 -0.65
CA GLY A 48 -8.05 -1.81 0.68
C GLY A 48 -7.95 -2.96 1.70
N LEU A 49 -8.88 -3.92 1.68
CA LEU A 49 -8.93 -5.02 2.65
C LEU A 49 -8.13 -6.25 2.23
N ALA A 50 -7.93 -6.47 0.92
CA ALA A 50 -7.26 -7.67 0.42
C ALA A 50 -5.98 -7.35 -0.34
N VAL A 51 -6.07 -6.59 -1.44
CA VAL A 51 -4.96 -6.42 -2.38
C VAL A 51 -3.77 -5.70 -1.73
N ILE A 52 -4.00 -4.53 -1.14
CA ILE A 52 -2.93 -3.73 -0.52
C ILE A 52 -2.26 -4.46 0.65
N PRO A 53 -3.00 -5.05 1.62
CA PRO A 53 -2.37 -5.80 2.72
C PRO A 53 -1.51 -6.98 2.23
N LEU A 54 -2.05 -7.79 1.31
CA LEU A 54 -1.33 -8.94 0.77
C LEU A 54 -0.10 -8.52 -0.04
N LEU A 55 -0.23 -7.48 -0.86
CA LEU A 55 0.87 -6.97 -1.66
C LEU A 55 1.94 -6.28 -0.81
N SER A 56 1.55 -5.64 0.29
CA SER A 56 2.48 -5.07 1.28
C SER A 56 3.30 -6.16 1.98
N LEU A 57 2.63 -7.25 2.39
CA LEU A 57 3.29 -8.40 2.99
C LEU A 57 4.24 -9.08 1.99
N ALA A 58 3.77 -9.32 0.76
CA ALA A 58 4.59 -9.90 -0.30
C ALA A 58 5.80 -9.03 -0.61
N THR A 59 5.64 -7.70 -0.68
CA THR A 59 6.73 -6.74 -0.88
C THR A 59 7.77 -6.83 0.24
N THR A 60 7.33 -6.97 1.49
CA THR A 60 8.22 -7.16 2.66
C THR A 60 9.02 -8.46 2.56
N ILE A 61 8.36 -9.57 2.24
CA ILE A 61 9.01 -10.88 2.07
C ILE A 61 10.02 -10.81 0.92
N VAL A 62 9.64 -10.23 -0.21
CA VAL A 62 10.53 -10.05 -1.37
C VAL A 62 11.72 -9.17 -1.02
N ALA A 63 11.56 -8.11 -0.21
CA ALA A 63 12.67 -7.29 0.27
C ALA A 63 13.69 -8.12 1.08
N ALA A 64 13.19 -8.98 1.98
CA ALA A 64 14.02 -9.85 2.80
C ALA A 64 14.76 -10.90 1.93
N VAL A 65 14.05 -11.60 1.05
CA VAL A 65 14.61 -12.60 0.14
C VAL A 65 15.61 -11.97 -0.85
N ALA A 66 15.34 -10.75 -1.31
CA ALA A 66 16.24 -10.02 -2.19
C ALA A 66 17.52 -9.52 -1.50
N ARG A 67 17.64 -9.69 -0.17
CA ARG A 67 18.72 -9.17 0.67
C ARG A 67 18.91 -7.67 0.46
N ALA A 68 17.80 -6.93 0.51
CA ALA A 68 17.77 -5.49 0.27
C ALA A 68 18.49 -4.65 1.35
N GLY A 69 18.87 -5.28 2.47
CA GLY A 69 19.45 -4.64 3.66
C GLY A 69 18.41 -4.43 4.76
N ALA A 70 18.81 -4.59 6.02
CA ALA A 70 17.90 -4.59 7.17
C ALA A 70 17.02 -3.33 7.25
N ARG A 71 17.61 -2.15 6.97
CA ARG A 71 16.88 -0.88 6.92
C ARG A 71 15.72 -0.90 5.92
N LEU A 72 15.95 -1.44 4.71
CA LEU A 72 14.95 -1.44 3.65
C LEU A 72 13.89 -2.53 3.86
N VAL A 73 14.25 -3.64 4.49
CA VAL A 73 13.28 -4.63 4.97
C VAL A 73 12.34 -4.00 6.00
N TRP A 74 12.88 -3.32 7.01
CA TRP A 74 12.06 -2.63 8.01
C TRP A 74 11.19 -1.53 7.42
N LEU A 75 11.74 -0.74 6.50
CA LEU A 75 10.95 0.25 5.78
C LEU A 75 9.79 -0.39 5.00
N SER A 76 10.00 -1.59 4.43
CA SER A 76 8.97 -2.33 3.69
C SER A 76 7.86 -2.89 4.59
N VAL A 77 8.08 -2.99 5.90
CA VAL A 77 7.03 -3.35 6.88
C VAL A 77 6.03 -2.20 7.08
N SER A 78 6.43 -0.95 6.83
CA SER A 78 5.57 0.22 7.11
C SER A 78 4.20 0.19 6.42
N PRO A 79 4.05 -0.19 5.13
CA PRO A 79 2.73 -0.29 4.50
C PRO A 79 1.85 -1.38 5.14
N VAL A 80 2.44 -2.48 5.63
CA VAL A 80 1.72 -3.53 6.37
C VAL A 80 1.17 -2.95 7.68
N GLY A 81 2.01 -2.25 8.45
CA GLY A 81 1.61 -1.64 9.71
C GLY A 81 0.51 -0.60 9.54
N ILE A 82 0.61 0.25 8.51
CA ILE A 82 -0.41 1.28 8.23
C ILE A 82 -1.73 0.63 7.78
N ALA A 83 -1.69 -0.37 6.90
CA ALA A 83 -2.90 -1.10 6.50
C ALA A 83 -3.55 -1.83 7.69
N ALA A 84 -2.74 -2.43 8.58
CA ALA A 84 -3.24 -3.02 9.81
C ALA A 84 -3.88 -1.99 10.75
N ALA A 85 -3.30 -0.79 10.89
CA ALA A 85 -3.90 0.28 11.68
C ALA A 85 -5.26 0.75 11.12
N GLN A 86 -5.44 0.77 9.80
CA GLN A 86 -6.74 1.05 9.20
C GLN A 86 -7.78 0.00 9.61
N ILE A 87 -7.42 -1.28 9.47
CA ILE A 87 -8.35 -2.41 9.66
C ILE A 87 -8.65 -2.65 11.15
N PHE A 88 -7.63 -2.66 11.99
CA PHE A 88 -7.73 -3.10 13.39
C PHE A 88 -7.80 -1.95 14.40
N VAL A 89 -7.64 -0.70 13.96
CA VAL A 89 -7.73 0.47 14.85
C VAL A 89 -8.79 1.46 14.37
N ILE A 90 -8.68 1.99 13.15
CA ILE A 90 -9.63 3.02 12.69
C ILE A 90 -11.06 2.49 12.62
N PHE A 91 -11.32 1.37 11.91
CA PHE A 91 -12.69 0.89 11.77
C PHE A 91 -13.36 0.46 13.09
N PRO A 92 -12.68 -0.25 14.01
CA PRO A 92 -13.23 -0.49 15.35
C PRO A 92 -13.51 0.78 16.15
N LEU A 93 -12.66 1.82 16.03
CA LEU A 93 -12.91 3.11 16.70
C LEU A 93 -14.10 3.86 16.09
N VAL A 94 -14.39 3.71 14.80
CA VAL A 94 -15.57 4.28 14.15
C VAL A 94 -16.85 3.67 14.73
N GLU A 95 -16.88 2.36 14.93
CA GLU A 95 -18.00 1.66 15.60
C GLU A 95 -18.14 2.09 17.06
N LEU A 96 -17.03 2.16 17.81
CA LEU A 96 -17.04 2.61 19.21
C LEU A 96 -17.51 4.07 19.35
N ALA A 97 -17.26 4.91 18.34
CA ALA A 97 -17.76 6.27 18.25
C ALA A 97 -19.24 6.37 17.80
N GLY A 98 -19.92 5.24 17.63
CA GLY A 98 -21.36 5.14 17.47
C GLY A 98 -21.87 4.96 16.04
N ALA A 99 -21.00 4.64 15.08
CA ALA A 99 -21.44 4.20 13.76
C ALA A 99 -22.00 2.77 13.81
N ASP A 100 -22.97 2.50 12.95
CA ASP A 100 -23.48 1.17 12.67
C ASP A 100 -23.77 1.02 11.17
N GLY A 101 -24.31 -0.13 10.74
CA GLY A 101 -24.62 -0.42 9.34
C GLY A 101 -25.69 0.50 8.71
N THR A 102 -26.33 1.37 9.49
CA THR A 102 -27.42 2.24 9.04
C THR A 102 -27.16 3.73 9.23
N ARG A 103 -26.23 4.13 10.12
CA ARG A 103 -25.98 5.54 10.43
C ARG A 103 -24.57 5.83 10.91
N THR A 104 -24.20 7.10 10.85
CA THR A 104 -22.98 7.67 11.46
C THR A 104 -23.34 8.77 12.47
N THR A 105 -22.46 9.03 13.42
CA THR A 105 -22.51 10.18 14.32
C THR A 105 -21.43 11.20 13.92
N THR A 106 -21.50 12.44 14.43
CA THR A 106 -20.42 13.43 14.22
C THR A 106 -19.07 12.89 14.70
N ALA A 107 -19.06 12.19 15.84
CA ALA A 107 -17.85 11.59 16.40
C ALA A 107 -17.31 10.47 15.49
N SER A 108 -18.17 9.55 15.06
CA SER A 108 -17.74 8.44 14.19
C SER A 108 -17.26 8.95 12.83
N HIS A 109 -17.86 10.02 12.30
CA HIS A 109 -17.45 10.65 11.05
C HIS A 109 -16.09 11.35 11.19
N ALA A 110 -15.84 12.02 12.33
CA ALA A 110 -14.54 12.63 12.62
C ALA A 110 -13.43 11.57 12.74
N VAL A 111 -13.69 10.46 13.43
CA VAL A 111 -12.76 9.32 13.51
C VAL A 111 -12.52 8.72 12.13
N LEU A 112 -13.57 8.49 11.35
CA LEU A 112 -13.45 7.97 9.98
C LEU A 112 -12.61 8.91 9.10
N GLY A 113 -12.62 10.23 9.32
CA GLY A 113 -11.74 11.17 8.62
C GLY A 113 -10.24 10.84 8.72
N PHE A 114 -9.79 10.25 9.84
CA PHE A 114 -8.40 9.80 9.98
C PHE A 114 -8.03 8.64 9.05
N HIS A 115 -9.02 7.90 8.52
CA HIS A 115 -8.80 6.93 7.45
C HIS A 115 -8.09 7.56 6.25
N ALA A 116 -8.52 8.73 5.81
CA ALA A 116 -7.92 9.43 4.68
C ALA A 116 -6.49 9.88 4.99
N VAL A 117 -6.23 10.35 6.22
CA VAL A 117 -4.89 10.76 6.67
C VAL A 117 -3.93 9.58 6.67
N LEU A 118 -4.33 8.43 7.21
CA LEU A 118 -3.53 7.20 7.15
C LEU A 118 -3.37 6.69 5.71
N GLY A 119 -4.35 6.92 4.83
CA GLY A 119 -4.22 6.67 3.39
C GLY A 119 -3.09 7.50 2.75
N LEU A 120 -2.96 8.77 3.11
CA LEU A 120 -1.85 9.62 2.66
C LEU A 120 -0.51 9.14 3.21
N LEU A 121 -0.48 8.70 4.46
CA LEU A 121 0.73 8.12 5.06
C LEU A 121 1.15 6.83 4.34
N LEU A 122 0.18 6.00 3.96
CA LEU A 122 0.42 4.78 3.17
C LEU A 122 0.97 5.12 1.78
N LEU A 123 0.43 6.14 1.11
CA LEU A 123 0.97 6.63 -0.16
C LEU A 123 2.42 7.08 0.00
N TRP A 124 2.70 7.90 1.02
CA TRP A 124 4.07 8.34 1.29
C TRP A 124 5.01 7.15 1.53
N ALA A 125 4.62 6.20 2.38
CA ALA A 125 5.42 5.02 2.69
C ALA A 125 5.74 4.20 1.43
N THR A 126 4.75 3.97 0.57
CA THR A 126 4.94 3.21 -0.69
C THR A 126 5.80 3.96 -1.70
N VAL A 127 5.72 5.29 -1.78
CA VAL A 127 6.64 6.12 -2.58
C VAL A 127 8.08 5.99 -2.07
N VAL A 128 8.30 6.05 -0.76
CA VAL A 128 9.65 5.91 -0.18
C VAL A 128 10.21 4.50 -0.46
N VAL A 129 9.43 3.44 -0.24
CA VAL A 129 9.84 2.05 -0.56
C VAL A 129 10.19 1.91 -2.04
N PHE A 130 9.37 2.44 -2.96
CA PHE A 130 9.64 2.40 -4.40
C PHE A 130 10.94 3.12 -4.77
N ARG A 131 11.19 4.31 -4.22
CA ARG A 131 12.41 5.08 -4.48
C ARG A 131 13.66 4.32 -4.04
N GLU A 132 13.63 3.71 -2.86
CA GLU A 132 14.74 2.91 -2.33
C GLU A 132 14.92 1.58 -3.10
N ALA A 133 13.84 0.93 -3.51
CA ALA A 133 13.92 -0.25 -4.38
C ALA A 133 14.55 0.09 -5.74
N ARG A 134 14.20 1.26 -6.30
CA ARG A 134 14.76 1.75 -7.57
C ARG A 134 16.24 2.08 -7.44
N SER A 135 16.66 2.76 -6.37
CA SER A 135 18.07 3.08 -6.13
C SER A 135 18.91 1.80 -6.03
N LEU A 136 18.42 0.80 -5.30
CA LEU A 136 19.07 -0.51 -5.14
C LEU A 136 19.21 -1.27 -6.47
N ALA A 137 18.17 -1.22 -7.32
CA ALA A 137 18.17 -1.86 -8.63
C ALA A 137 19.14 -1.18 -9.61
N VAL A 138 19.17 0.17 -9.63
CA VAL A 138 20.09 0.94 -10.47
C VAL A 138 21.54 0.70 -10.06
N ALA A 139 21.83 0.71 -8.75
CA ALA A 139 23.17 0.43 -8.24
C ALA A 139 23.68 -0.96 -8.68
N ALA A 140 22.81 -1.98 -8.63
CA ALA A 140 23.15 -3.32 -9.12
C ALA A 140 23.47 -3.36 -10.62
N GLY A 141 22.76 -2.56 -11.44
CA GLY A 141 22.99 -2.48 -12.87
C GLY A 141 24.35 -1.86 -13.21
N ARG A 142 24.77 -0.83 -12.48
CA ARG A 142 26.09 -0.19 -12.65
C ARG A 142 27.23 -1.15 -12.31
N THR A 143 27.14 -1.86 -11.18
CA THR A 143 28.15 -2.87 -10.81
C THR A 143 28.29 -3.99 -11.84
N ALA A 144 27.20 -4.34 -12.54
CA ALA A 144 27.25 -5.35 -13.61
C ALA A 144 27.91 -4.82 -14.89
N ALA A 145 27.71 -3.53 -15.22
CA ALA A 145 28.30 -2.89 -16.40
C ALA A 145 29.81 -2.60 -16.23
N ASP A 146 30.26 -2.31 -15.00
CA ASP A 146 31.67 -2.02 -14.68
C ASP A 146 32.55 -3.28 -14.52
N ARG A 147 32.00 -4.50 -14.68
CA ARG A 147 32.80 -5.72 -14.68
C ARG A 147 33.60 -5.80 -15.99
N PRO A 148 34.95 -5.70 -15.97
CA PRO A 148 35.74 -5.84 -17.18
C PRO A 148 35.54 -7.24 -17.77
N ALA A 149 35.47 -7.33 -19.11
CA ALA A 149 35.33 -8.57 -19.89
C ALA A 149 36.60 -9.45 -19.83
N ALA A 150 37.15 -9.67 -18.63
CA ALA A 150 38.38 -10.40 -18.40
C ALA A 150 38.07 -11.84 -18.00
N ALA A 151 37.69 -12.69 -18.97
CA ALA A 151 37.80 -14.16 -18.88
C ALA A 151 37.42 -14.90 -20.19
N SER A 152 37.70 -14.37 -21.39
CA SER A 152 37.46 -15.10 -22.65
C SER A 152 38.73 -15.42 -23.45
N HIS A 153 39.91 -15.28 -22.85
CA HIS A 153 41.18 -15.62 -23.49
C HIS A 153 42.14 -16.28 -22.51
N LEU A 154 41.85 -17.50 -22.09
CA LEU A 154 42.84 -18.50 -21.66
C LEU A 154 42.29 -19.90 -21.95
#